data_AF-A0A8H6JGT3-F1
#
_entry.id   AF-A0A8H6JGT3-F1
#
_cell.length_a   1.000
_cell.length_b   1.000
_cell.length_c   1.000
_cell.angle_alpha   90.00
_cell.angle_beta   90.00
_cell.angle_gamma   90.00
#
_symmetry.space_group_name_H-M   'P 1'
#
loop_
_entity.id
_entity.type
_entity.pdbx_description
1 polymer ?
#
loop_
_entity_poly.entity_id
_entity_poly.type
_entity_poly.pdbx_seq_one_letter_code
_entity_poly.pdbx_strand_id
1 'polypeptide(L)'
;MASRSAGVLSRALRAQRTPQLPRAAARFYSSAPEGAEKRPSIVGNFYKTFTRPVLKVLLMATLTYQIAYWSWIKLEQDEIREDKKKEIEGLEAKVAELQMGRGSGA
;
A
#
# COMPACT_ATOMS: atom_id res chain seq x y z
N MET A 1 42.92 59.78 -57.25
CA MET A 1 41.50 59.49 -57.54
C MET A 1 41.17 58.12 -56.96
N ALA A 2 40.08 58.07 -56.18
CA ALA A 2 39.68 56.97 -55.31
C ALA A 2 39.10 55.75 -56.05
N SER A 3 39.27 54.55 -55.48
CA SER A 3 38.27 53.46 -55.50
C SER A 3 38.72 52.35 -54.54
N ARG A 4 38.21 52.28 -53.31
CA ARG A 4 37.06 51.47 -52.84
C ARG A 4 37.24 49.95 -52.96
N SER A 5 37.36 49.28 -51.81
CA SER A 5 36.65 48.01 -51.48
C SER A 5 37.09 47.57 -50.07
N ALA A 6 36.26 47.81 -49.06
CA ALA A 6 35.22 46.90 -48.56
C ALA A 6 35.81 45.86 -47.59
N GLY A 7 35.87 46.26 -46.32
CA GLY A 7 36.19 45.36 -45.22
C GLY A 7 35.09 44.32 -45.01
N VAL A 8 35.50 43.12 -44.64
CA VAL A 8 34.61 42.11 -44.06
C VAL A 8 35.27 41.60 -42.79
N LEU A 9 34.96 42.27 -41.67
CA LEU A 9 35.25 41.76 -40.34
C LEU A 9 34.25 40.64 -40.04
N SER A 10 34.65 39.41 -40.33
CA SER A 10 33.87 38.23 -39.97
C SER A 10 33.98 37.99 -38.47
N ARG A 11 32.95 38.45 -37.76
CA ARG A 11 32.64 38.21 -36.36
C ARG A 11 32.53 36.70 -36.11
N ALA A 12 33.63 36.07 -35.72
CA ALA A 12 33.61 34.70 -35.21
C ALA A 12 32.98 34.70 -33.81
N LEU A 13 31.67 34.45 -33.75
CA LEU A 13 30.96 34.12 -32.52
C LEU A 13 31.57 32.82 -31.97
N ARG A 14 32.45 32.96 -30.98
CA ARG A 14 32.93 31.87 -30.13
C ARG A 14 31.77 31.45 -29.23
N ALA A 15 30.85 30.68 -29.76
CA ALA A 15 29.86 29.97 -28.95
C ALA A 15 30.61 28.88 -28.18
N GLN A 16 30.75 29.09 -26.86
CA GLN A 16 31.20 28.08 -25.91
C GLN A 16 30.37 26.81 -26.11
N ARG A 17 31.00 25.76 -26.65
CA ARG A 17 30.51 24.38 -26.44
C ARG A 17 30.74 24.05 -24.98
N THR A 18 29.72 24.27 -24.15
CA THR A 18 29.56 23.49 -22.94
C THR A 18 29.39 22.03 -23.37
N PRO A 19 30.15 21.07 -22.83
CA PRO A 19 29.84 19.67 -23.02
C PRO A 19 28.54 19.41 -22.26
N GLN A 20 27.43 19.43 -23.00
CA GLN A 20 26.15 18.98 -22.48
C GLN A 20 26.29 17.48 -22.21
N LEU A 21 26.52 17.12 -20.94
CA LEU A 21 26.37 15.76 -20.47
C LEU A 21 24.98 15.29 -20.91
N PRO A 22 24.86 14.15 -21.62
CA PRO A 22 23.55 13.62 -21.92
C PRO A 22 22.93 13.25 -20.57
N ARG A 23 22.02 14.10 -20.10
CA ARG A 23 21.11 13.78 -19.00
C ARG A 23 20.33 12.58 -19.49
N ALA A 24 20.77 11.39 -19.08
CA ALA A 24 20.04 10.15 -19.33
C ALA A 24 18.67 10.35 -18.70
N ALA A 25 17.68 10.68 -19.54
CA ALA A 25 16.30 10.61 -19.16
C ALA A 25 16.08 9.18 -18.69
N ALA A 26 15.79 9.01 -17.40
CA ALA A 26 15.29 7.76 -16.86
C ALA A 26 13.96 7.47 -17.57
N ARG A 27 14.04 6.80 -18.72
CA ARG A 27 12.88 6.35 -19.47
C ARG A 27 12.35 5.12 -18.75
N PHE A 28 11.49 5.36 -17.78
CA PHE A 28 10.55 4.37 -17.29
C PHE A 28 9.45 4.18 -18.35
N TYR A 29 9.79 3.54 -19.47
CA TYR A 29 8.79 3.06 -20.42
C TYR A 29 8.85 1.53 -20.45
N SER A 30 7.87 0.95 -19.77
CA SER A 30 7.47 -0.45 -19.89
C SER A 30 6.78 -0.65 -21.24
N SER A 31 7.57 -0.72 -22.30
CA SER A 31 7.18 -1.42 -23.53
C SER A 31 8.19 -2.54 -23.71
N ALA A 32 8.00 -3.62 -22.96
CA ALA A 32 8.58 -4.90 -23.36
C ALA A 32 8.03 -5.19 -24.76
N PRO A 33 8.87 -5.52 -25.76
CA PRO A 33 8.33 -5.95 -27.04
C PRO A 33 7.39 -7.13 -26.79
N GLU A 34 6.22 -7.16 -27.44
CA GLU A 34 5.34 -8.32 -27.44
C GLU A 34 6.18 -9.54 -27.83
N GLY A 35 6.53 -10.39 -26.86
CA GLY A 35 7.43 -11.53 -27.06
C GLY A 35 8.78 -11.46 -26.32
N ALA A 36 9.09 -10.41 -25.55
CA ALA A 36 10.17 -10.49 -24.57
C ALA A 36 9.72 -11.40 -23.41
N GLU A 37 9.87 -12.71 -23.60
CA GLU A 37 9.85 -13.67 -22.51
C GLU A 37 10.74 -13.15 -21.39
N LYS A 38 10.13 -12.84 -20.26
CA LYS A 38 10.81 -12.38 -19.06
C LYS A 38 11.67 -13.54 -18.58
N ARG A 39 12.91 -13.62 -19.09
CA ARG A 39 13.87 -14.68 -18.76
C ARG A 39 13.83 -14.86 -17.24
N PRO A 40 13.46 -16.05 -16.74
CA PRO A 40 13.31 -16.24 -15.32
C PRO A 40 14.66 -15.96 -14.67
N SER A 41 14.74 -14.91 -13.85
CA SER A 41 15.96 -14.65 -13.10
C SER A 41 16.18 -15.83 -12.14
N ILE A 42 17.42 -16.33 -12.07
CA ILE A 42 17.79 -17.48 -11.22
C ILE A 42 17.32 -17.25 -9.77
N VAL A 43 17.52 -16.02 -9.27
CA VAL A 43 17.00 -15.57 -7.96
C VAL A 43 15.47 -15.60 -7.89
N GLY A 44 14.75 -15.16 -8.93
CA GLY A 44 13.28 -15.21 -8.95
C GLY A 44 12.71 -16.63 -8.92
N ASN A 45 13.37 -17.59 -9.59
CA ASN A 45 12.97 -18.99 -9.54
C ASN A 45 13.26 -19.64 -8.18
N PHE A 46 14.35 -19.26 -7.51
CA PHE A 46 14.68 -19.76 -6.17
C PHE A 46 13.58 -19.42 -5.15
N TYR A 47 13.17 -18.15 -5.05
CA TYR A 47 12.11 -17.74 -4.13
C TYR A 47 10.74 -18.33 -4.49
N LYS A 48 10.45 -18.51 -5.80
CA LYS A 48 9.23 -19.20 -6.24
C LYS A 48 9.19 -20.67 -5.81
N THR A 49 10.34 -21.35 -5.83
CA THR A 49 10.42 -22.80 -5.61
C THR A 49 10.51 -23.12 -4.12
N PHE A 50 11.36 -22.42 -3.37
CA PHE A 50 11.66 -22.79 -1.99
C PHE A 50 10.92 -21.94 -0.96
N THR A 51 10.78 -20.64 -1.20
CA THR A 51 10.20 -19.72 -0.21
C THR A 51 8.69 -19.69 -0.30
N ARG A 52 8.11 -19.77 -1.50
CA ARG A 52 6.66 -19.71 -1.72
C ARG A 52 5.89 -20.84 -1.01
N PRO A 53 6.32 -22.11 -1.06
CA PRO A 53 5.65 -23.19 -0.34
C PRO A 53 5.82 -23.06 1.18
N VAL A 54 7.03 -22.75 1.66
CA VAL A 54 7.32 -22.60 3.10
C VAL A 54 6.50 -21.48 3.70
N LEU A 55 6.45 -20.32 3.04
CA LEU A 55 5.65 -19.19 3.49
C LEU A 55 4.15 -19.54 3.50
N LYS A 56 3.67 -20.26 2.49
CA LYS A 56 2.26 -20.70 2.44
C LYS A 56 1.92 -21.58 3.64
N VAL A 57 2.76 -22.55 3.97
CA VAL A 57 2.55 -23.44 5.11
C VAL A 57 2.65 -22.67 6.42
N LEU A 58 3.66 -21.81 6.59
CA LEU A 58 3.82 -20.97 7.79
C LEU A 58 2.59 -20.09 8.03
N LEU A 59 2.09 -19.42 6.99
CA LEU A 59 0.91 -18.55 7.09
C LEU A 59 -0.34 -19.36 7.39
N MET A 60 -0.54 -20.51 6.74
CA MET A 60 -1.69 -21.38 7.01
C MET A 60 -1.63 -21.98 8.41
N ALA A 61 -0.46 -22.40 8.88
CA ALA A 61 -0.26 -22.94 10.22
C ALA A 61 -0.55 -21.86 11.27
N THR A 62 0.02 -20.67 11.10
CA THR A 62 -0.24 -19.52 11.99
C THR A 62 -1.72 -19.19 11.99
N LEU A 63 -2.35 -19.04 10.82
CA LEU A 63 -3.77 -18.72 10.70
C LEU A 63 -4.66 -19.78 11.39
N THR A 64 -4.35 -21.06 11.20
CA THR A 64 -5.10 -22.16 11.83
C THR A 64 -4.99 -22.08 13.35
N TYR A 65 -3.79 -21.82 13.88
CA TYR A 65 -3.59 -21.60 15.31
C TYR A 65 -4.37 -20.37 15.81
N GLN A 66 -4.34 -19.25 15.07
CA GLN A 66 -5.09 -18.06 15.45
C GLN A 66 -6.61 -18.33 15.50
N ILE A 67 -7.16 -19.05 14.53
CA ILE A 67 -8.60 -19.39 14.50
C ILE A 67 -8.96 -20.34 15.64
N ALA A 68 -8.11 -21.32 15.94
CA ALA A 68 -8.32 -22.24 17.06
C ALA A 68 -8.28 -21.50 18.40
N TYR A 69 -7.27 -20.66 18.62
CA TYR A 69 -7.15 -19.86 19.84
C TYR A 69 -8.29 -18.84 19.96
N TRP A 70 -8.66 -18.18 18.86
CA TRP A 70 -9.81 -17.29 18.84
C TRP A 70 -11.11 -18.03 19.13
N SER A 71 -11.32 -19.21 18.56
CA SER A 71 -12.51 -20.04 18.84
C SER A 71 -12.57 -20.42 20.32
N TRP A 72 -11.44 -20.78 20.93
CA TRP A 72 -11.35 -21.07 22.35
C TRP A 72 -11.84 -19.89 23.20
N ILE A 73 -11.29 -18.70 22.98
CA ILE A 73 -11.70 -17.49 23.72
C ILE A 73 -13.15 -17.10 23.41
N LYS A 74 -13.60 -17.31 22.18
CA LYS A 74 -14.94 -16.90 21.75
C LYS A 74 -16.03 -17.79 22.34
N LEU A 75 -15.75 -19.07 22.57
CA LEU A 75 -16.65 -19.95 23.34
C LEU A 75 -16.85 -19.45 24.77
N GLU A 76 -15.77 -19.05 25.45
CA GLU A 76 -15.85 -18.51 26.83
C GLU A 76 -16.61 -17.17 26.88
N GLN A 77 -16.49 -16.34 25.85
CA GLN A 77 -17.17 -15.05 25.81
C GLN A 77 -18.64 -15.11 25.41
N ASP A 78 -19.07 -16.15 24.70
CA ASP A 78 -20.45 -16.22 24.22
C ASP A 78 -21.44 -16.41 25.38
N GLU A 79 -21.06 -17.10 26.47
CA GLU A 79 -21.86 -17.20 27.70
C GLU A 79 -21.91 -15.86 28.47
N ILE A 80 -20.76 -15.21 28.65
CA ILE A 80 -20.67 -13.91 29.35
C ILE A 80 -21.41 -12.80 28.61
N ARG A 81 -21.43 -12.85 27.26
CA ARG A 81 -22.10 -11.83 26.45
C ARG A 81 -23.62 -11.93 26.55
N GLU A 82 -24.17 -13.12 26.72
CA GLU A 82 -25.62 -13.28 26.89
C GLU A 82 -26.08 -12.72 28.23
N ASP A 83 -25.36 -13.02 29.31
CA ASP A 83 -25.70 -12.53 30.65
C ASP A 83 -25.58 -11.01 30.76
N LYS A 84 -24.51 -10.43 30.22
CA LYS A 84 -24.34 -8.97 30.20
C LYS A 84 -25.42 -8.28 29.37
N LYS A 85 -25.89 -8.89 28.29
CA LYS A 85 -27.01 -8.34 27.51
C LYS A 85 -28.31 -8.34 28.31
N LYS A 86 -28.61 -9.42 29.04
CA LYS A 86 -29.78 -9.50 29.92
C LYS A 86 -29.71 -8.46 31.05
N GLU A 87 -28.53 -8.26 31.62
CA GLU A 87 -28.33 -7.23 32.65
C GLU A 87 -28.54 -5.82 32.10
N ILE A 88 -27.99 -5.52 30.91
CA ILE A 88 -28.20 -4.23 30.23
C ILE A 88 -29.69 -4.01 29.94
N GLU A 89 -30.38 -5.00 29.40
CA GLU A 89 -31.82 -4.90 29.07
C GLU A 89 -32.67 -4.66 30.34
N GLY A 90 -32.34 -5.32 31.46
CA GLY A 90 -32.98 -5.09 32.75
C GLY A 90 -32.68 -3.70 33.33
N LEU A 91 -31.47 -3.18 33.13
CA LEU A 91 -31.10 -1.81 33.53
C LEU A 91 -31.80 -0.76 32.67
N GLU A 92 -31.88 -0.97 31.35
CA GLU A 92 -32.63 -0.11 30.43
C GLU A 92 -34.11 -0.05 30.79
N ALA A 93 -34.72 -1.18 31.15
CA ALA A 93 -36.10 -1.22 31.62
C ALA A 93 -36.31 -0.41 32.92
N LYS A 94 -35.40 -0.55 33.89
CA LYS A 94 -35.44 0.24 35.13
C LYS A 94 -35.22 1.73 34.89
N VAL A 95 -34.32 2.10 33.98
CA VAL A 95 -34.12 3.50 33.60
C VAL A 95 -35.35 4.07 32.91
N ALA A 96 -35.99 3.31 32.02
CA ALA A 96 -37.22 3.73 31.36
C ALA A 96 -38.38 3.92 32.36
N GLU A 97 -38.54 3.00 33.31
CA GLU A 97 -39.54 3.10 34.38
C GLU A 97 -39.30 4.35 35.25
N LEU A 98 -38.05 4.60 35.66
CA LEU A 98 -37.69 5.78 36.45
C LEU A 98 -37.85 7.09 35.66
N GLN A 99 -37.57 7.10 34.36
CA GLN A 99 -37.80 8.27 33.50
C GLN A 99 -39.29 8.55 33.30
N MET A 100 -40.13 7.52 33.13
CA MET A 100 -41.58 7.66 33.06
C MET A 100 -42.18 8.14 34.39
N GLY A 101 -41.74 7.57 35.52
CA GLY A 101 -42.19 7.99 36.85
C GLY A 101 -41.74 9.41 37.21
N ARG A 102 -40.54 9.82 36.79
CA ARG A 102 -40.03 11.18 37.00
C ARG A 102 -40.68 12.22 36.07
N GLY A 103 -41.11 11.82 34.87
CA GLY A 103 -41.88 12.68 33.96
C GLY A 103 -43.32 12.92 34.38
N SER A 104 -43.91 12.03 35.20
CA SER A 104 -45.27 12.18 35.75
C SER A 104 -45.33 13.02 37.04
N GLY A 105 -44.19 13.43 37.59
CA GLY A 105 -44.09 14.23 38.82
C GLY A 105 -43.73 15.71 38.60
N ALA A 106 -43.83 16.21 37.36
CA ALA A 106 -43.60 17.60 36.98
C ALA A 106 -44.88 18.25 36.45
#